data_AF-A0A3D9DYT6-F1
#
_entry.id   AF-A0A3D9DYT6-F1
#
_cell.length_a   1.000
_cell.length_b   1.000
_cell.length_c   1.000
_cell.angle_alpha   90.00
_cell.angle_beta   90.00
_cell.angle_gamma   90.00
#
_symmetry.space_group_name_H-M   'P 1'
#
loop_
_entity.id
_entity.type
_entity.pdbx_description
1 polymer ?
#
loop_
_entity_poly.entity_id
_entity_poly.type
_entity_poly.pdbx_seq_one_letter_code
_entity_poly.pdbx_strand_id
1 'polypeptide(L)'
;MTGNRQPDDDDRAAFREAMQGSDIRPVHHDRADTGRRPQRSELRHRREAAASSGSSVTATFSRTSDGRVDAVRPSETLMFALSDLPQRTLAQLKRGAIAWQAGLDLHGYDLEQARGELEAFLHEARVNRARCVLIVHGKAWSGAARYPVIKSHVNAWLRELPEVLAFCSAQDRDGGTGAVYVLLRRTREDYATP
;
A
#
# COMPACT_ATOMS: atom_id res chain seq x y z
N MET A 1 10.45 39.50 10.75
CA MET A 1 10.05 39.87 9.38
C MET A 1 11.17 39.43 8.44
N THR A 2 11.12 38.18 7.96
CA THR A 2 12.13 37.63 7.04
C THR A 2 11.54 37.65 5.63
N GLY A 3 11.99 38.61 4.83
CA GLY A 3 11.52 38.84 3.47
C GLY A 3 11.90 37.69 2.54
N ASN A 4 10.89 37.15 1.87
CA ASN A 4 11.03 36.21 0.77
C ASN A 4 11.64 36.94 -0.44
N ARG A 5 12.98 36.92 -0.56
CA ARG A 5 13.69 37.52 -1.69
C ARG A 5 13.35 36.73 -2.95
N GLN A 6 12.62 37.35 -3.88
CA GLN A 6 12.45 36.79 -5.22
C GLN A 6 13.83 36.81 -5.89
N PRO A 7 14.24 35.72 -6.57
CA PRO A 7 15.52 35.67 -7.26
C PRO A 7 15.56 36.76 -8.34
N ASP A 8 16.60 37.59 -8.27
CA ASP A 8 16.84 38.69 -9.21
C ASP A 8 17.21 38.10 -10.59
N ASP A 9 17.10 38.86 -11.68
CA ASP A 9 17.33 38.34 -13.05
C ASP A 9 18.76 37.77 -13.25
N ASP A 10 19.74 38.27 -12.47
CA ASP A 10 21.10 37.74 -12.42
C ASP A 10 21.17 36.33 -11.80
N ASP A 11 20.38 36.05 -10.75
CA ASP A 11 20.31 34.70 -10.16
C ASP A 11 19.75 33.69 -11.17
N ARG A 12 18.79 34.16 -11.98
CA ARG A 12 18.18 33.37 -13.05
C ARG A 12 19.12 33.17 -14.24
N ALA A 13 20.02 34.11 -14.50
CA ALA A 13 21.05 34.01 -15.53
C ALA A 13 22.16 33.04 -15.11
N ALA A 14 22.65 33.16 -13.87
CA ALA A 14 23.67 32.28 -13.29
C ALA A 14 23.19 30.81 -13.24
N PHE A 15 21.91 30.57 -12.89
CA PHE A 15 21.33 29.23 -12.95
C PHE A 15 21.26 28.67 -14.38
N ARG A 16 20.98 29.54 -15.36
CA ARG A 16 20.91 29.17 -16.79
C ARG A 16 22.28 28.77 -17.31
N GLU A 17 23.33 29.48 -16.90
CA GLU A 17 24.72 29.20 -17.25
C GLU A 17 25.21 27.88 -16.61
N ALA A 18 24.90 27.67 -15.32
CA ALA A 18 25.23 26.42 -14.62
C ALA A 18 24.58 25.17 -15.25
N MET A 19 23.39 25.31 -15.85
CA MET A 19 22.68 24.23 -16.52
C MET A 19 23.16 23.97 -17.97
N GLN A 20 23.93 24.87 -18.58
CA GLN A 20 24.42 24.71 -19.97
C GLN A 20 25.61 23.77 -20.12
N GLY A 21 26.35 23.49 -19.04
CA GLY A 21 27.53 22.60 -19.04
C GLY A 21 27.23 21.13 -18.75
N SER A 22 25.97 20.76 -18.53
CA SER A 22 25.56 19.41 -18.15
C SER A 22 24.73 18.81 -19.28
N ASP A 23 25.10 17.63 -19.78
CA ASP A 23 24.36 16.86 -20.79
C ASP A 23 23.03 16.32 -20.19
N ILE A 24 22.13 17.25 -19.80
CA ILE A 24 20.86 16.98 -19.15
C ILE A 24 19.86 16.62 -20.24
N ARG A 25 19.74 15.33 -20.50
CA ARG A 25 18.72 14.79 -21.40
C ARG A 25 17.38 14.80 -20.68
N PRO A 26 16.33 15.42 -21.24
CA PRO A 26 14.99 15.35 -20.68
C PRO A 26 14.54 13.88 -20.60
N VAL A 27 14.20 13.42 -19.40
CA VAL A 27 13.63 12.08 -19.22
C VAL A 27 12.17 12.12 -19.67
N HIS A 28 11.94 11.77 -20.94
CA HIS A 28 10.61 11.56 -21.51
C HIS A 28 10.07 10.17 -21.12
N HIS A 29 9.78 9.96 -19.84
CA HIS A 29 9.04 8.78 -19.40
C HIS A 29 8.12 9.14 -18.23
N ASP A 30 6.89 9.52 -18.55
CA ASP A 30 5.80 9.71 -17.59
C ASP A 30 4.87 8.50 -17.57
N ARG A 31 5.47 7.30 -17.46
CA ARG A 31 4.76 6.04 -17.23
C ARG A 31 5.64 5.15 -16.36
N ALA A 32 5.15 4.84 -15.16
CA ALA A 32 5.64 3.68 -14.42
C ALA A 32 5.39 2.43 -15.28
N ASP A 33 6.35 1.52 -15.31
CA ASP A 33 6.23 0.22 -15.97
C ASP A 33 5.15 -0.59 -15.25
N THR A 34 3.91 -0.48 -15.74
CA THR A 34 2.82 -1.34 -15.31
C THR A 34 2.97 -2.65 -16.08
N GLY A 35 3.42 -3.70 -15.39
CA GLY A 35 3.47 -5.05 -15.94
C GLY A 35 2.19 -5.42 -16.71
N ARG A 36 2.37 -6.30 -17.72
CA ARG A 36 1.39 -6.90 -18.63
C ARG A 36 -0.03 -6.31 -18.63
N ARG A 37 -0.33 -5.48 -19.64
CA ARG A 37 -1.72 -5.12 -20.00
C ARG A 37 -2.55 -6.39 -20.28
N PRO A 38 -3.65 -6.65 -19.56
CA PRO A 38 -4.51 -7.80 -19.85
C PRO A 38 -5.14 -7.64 -21.25
N GLN A 39 -5.27 -8.75 -21.97
CA GLN A 39 -5.79 -8.74 -23.33
C GLN A 39 -7.29 -8.45 -23.35
N ARG A 40 -7.77 -7.86 -24.45
CA ARG A 40 -9.15 -7.38 -24.61
C ARG A 40 -10.19 -8.51 -24.48
N SER A 41 -9.79 -9.75 -24.73
CA SER A 41 -10.58 -10.98 -24.57
C SER A 41 -10.84 -11.33 -23.10
N GLU A 42 -9.84 -11.15 -22.23
CA GLU A 42 -9.96 -11.39 -20.77
C GLU A 42 -10.95 -10.43 -20.12
N LEU A 43 -10.98 -9.17 -20.57
CA LEU A 43 -11.94 -8.18 -20.09
C LEU A 43 -13.39 -8.55 -20.44
N ARG A 44 -13.62 -9.28 -21.54
CA ARG A 44 -14.96 -9.71 -21.97
C ARG A 44 -15.46 -10.89 -21.15
N HIS A 45 -14.62 -11.91 -20.96
CA HIS A 45 -14.92 -13.05 -20.11
C HIS A 45 -15.15 -12.63 -18.65
N ARG A 46 -14.41 -11.64 -18.15
CA ARG A 46 -14.58 -11.10 -16.79
C ARG A 46 -15.93 -10.40 -16.60
N ARG A 47 -16.45 -9.76 -17.66
CA ARG A 47 -17.75 -9.08 -17.65
C ARG A 47 -18.91 -10.08 -17.73
N GLU A 48 -18.72 -11.18 -18.47
CA GLU A 48 -19.68 -12.28 -18.59
C GLU A 48 -19.74 -13.11 -17.30
N ALA A 49 -18.60 -13.39 -16.66
CA ALA A 49 -18.53 -14.08 -15.36
C ALA A 49 -19.21 -13.28 -14.23
N ALA A 50 -19.04 -11.96 -14.21
CA ALA A 50 -19.70 -11.07 -13.23
C ALA A 50 -21.22 -10.99 -13.41
N ALA A 51 -21.75 -11.31 -14.60
CA ALA A 51 -23.19 -11.34 -14.85
C ALA A 51 -23.85 -12.67 -14.45
N SER A 52 -23.07 -13.74 -14.28
CA SER A 52 -23.56 -15.10 -14.01
C SER A 52 -23.53 -15.53 -12.53
N SER A 53 -22.84 -14.80 -11.65
CA SER A 53 -22.70 -15.19 -10.23
C SER A 53 -23.80 -14.59 -9.35
N GLY A 54 -25.03 -15.06 -9.55
CA GLY A 54 -26.11 -14.95 -8.56
C GLY A 54 -26.00 -16.07 -7.53
N SER A 55 -25.95 -15.71 -6.25
CA SER A 55 -26.18 -16.50 -5.02
C SER A 55 -25.56 -17.90 -4.91
N SER A 56 -24.59 -18.04 -3.99
CA SER A 56 -24.60 -19.12 -3.00
C SER A 56 -23.67 -18.80 -1.83
N VAL A 57 -24.24 -18.35 -0.71
CA VAL A 57 -23.52 -18.07 0.54
C VAL A 57 -23.57 -19.29 1.44
N THR A 58 -22.57 -20.17 1.35
CA THR A 58 -22.27 -21.14 2.41
C THR A 58 -20.79 -21.54 2.36
N ALA A 59 -19.93 -20.81 3.06
CA ALA A 59 -18.65 -21.31 3.59
C ALA A 59 -18.05 -20.28 4.56
N THR A 60 -17.86 -20.72 5.81
CA THR A 60 -16.89 -20.24 6.81
C THR A 60 -16.64 -18.73 6.88
N PHE A 61 -17.32 -18.06 7.81
CA PHE A 61 -17.07 -16.66 8.20
C PHE A 61 -15.58 -16.39 8.45
N SER A 62 -14.90 -15.78 7.46
CA SER A 62 -13.63 -15.09 7.71
C SER A 62 -13.90 -13.95 8.70
N ARG A 63 -13.01 -13.85 9.69
CA ARG A 63 -13.16 -13.00 10.89
C ARG A 63 -13.17 -11.50 10.60
N THR A 64 -12.93 -11.09 9.35
CA THR A 64 -13.04 -9.70 8.97
C THR A 64 -14.46 -9.39 8.52
N SER A 65 -15.26 -8.83 9.42
CA SER A 65 -16.63 -8.46 9.11
C SER A 65 -16.68 -7.43 7.98
N ASP A 66 -17.57 -7.61 7.00
CA ASP A 66 -17.93 -6.58 6.00
C ASP A 66 -18.76 -5.42 6.64
N GLY A 67 -18.62 -5.25 7.95
CA GLY A 67 -19.39 -4.34 8.77
C GLY A 67 -18.86 -2.93 8.66
N ARG A 68 -19.49 -2.11 7.80
CA ARG A 68 -19.31 -0.65 7.68
C ARG A 68 -17.84 -0.21 7.74
N VAL A 69 -17.12 -0.46 6.66
CA VAL A 69 -15.78 0.12 6.44
C VAL A 69 -15.90 1.63 6.26
N ASP A 70 -15.21 2.40 7.11
CA ASP A 70 -15.09 3.84 6.96
C ASP A 70 -14.28 4.19 5.72
N ALA A 71 -14.86 5.01 4.83
CA ALA A 71 -14.20 5.41 3.60
C ALA A 71 -13.01 6.33 3.88
N VAL A 72 -11.81 5.88 3.50
CA VAL A 72 -10.55 6.63 3.64
C VAL A 72 -10.26 7.38 2.34
N ARG A 73 -9.80 8.64 2.44
CA ARG A 73 -9.46 9.43 1.25
C ARG A 73 -8.17 8.94 0.58
N PRO A 74 -7.98 9.10 -0.74
CA PRO A 74 -6.75 8.72 -1.44
C PRO A 74 -5.45 9.28 -0.83
N SER A 75 -5.47 10.56 -0.45
CA SER A 75 -4.31 11.28 0.11
C SER A 75 -4.16 11.13 1.62
N GLU A 76 -5.09 10.46 2.30
CA GLU A 76 -5.04 10.30 3.75
C GLU A 76 -3.98 9.28 4.15
N THR A 77 -3.23 9.57 5.21
CA THR A 77 -2.22 8.64 5.74
C THR A 77 -2.91 7.68 6.71
N LEU A 78 -2.66 6.38 6.53
CA LEU A 78 -3.11 5.36 7.46
C LEU A 78 -2.12 5.24 8.63
N MET A 79 -2.66 5.06 9.84
CA MET A 79 -1.87 4.75 11.02
C MET A 79 -2.69 3.94 12.01
N PHE A 80 -2.08 2.87 12.52
CA PHE A 80 -2.58 2.04 13.59
C PHE A 80 -1.40 1.46 14.37
N ALA A 81 -1.53 1.34 15.68
CA ALA A 81 -0.57 0.64 16.53
C ALA A 81 -1.27 0.17 17.81
N LEU A 82 -0.88 -1.00 18.30
CA LEU A 82 -1.28 -1.45 19.63
C LEU A 82 -0.62 -0.58 20.72
N SER A 83 -1.31 -0.42 21.84
CA SER A 83 -0.89 0.45 22.96
C SER A 83 0.43 0.03 23.62
N ASP A 84 0.77 -1.25 23.53
CA ASP A 84 1.99 -1.85 24.09
C ASP A 84 3.20 -1.76 23.15
N LEU A 85 3.02 -1.25 21.93
CA LEU A 85 4.11 -1.10 20.98
C LEU A 85 5.06 0.03 21.43
N PRO A 86 6.38 -0.23 21.55
CA PRO A 86 7.33 0.81 21.92
C PRO A 86 7.32 1.97 20.91
N GLN A 87 7.26 3.21 21.42
CA GLN A 87 7.24 4.42 20.60
C GLN A 87 8.43 4.50 19.62
N ARG A 88 9.61 4.02 20.05
CA ARG A 88 10.79 3.93 19.19
C ARG A 88 10.55 3.04 17.97
N THR A 89 9.90 1.89 18.15
CA THR A 89 9.57 0.95 17.06
C THR A 89 8.58 1.58 16.10
N LEU A 90 7.53 2.23 16.62
CA LEU A 90 6.56 2.95 15.79
C LEU A 90 7.22 4.08 14.98
N ALA A 91 8.13 4.85 15.60
CA ALA A 91 8.88 5.89 14.90
C ALA A 91 9.85 5.33 13.83
N GLN A 92 10.42 4.15 14.06
CA GLN A 92 11.23 3.45 13.05
C GLN A 92 10.37 2.96 11.89
N LEU A 93 9.20 2.38 12.16
CA LEU A 93 8.25 1.93 11.13
C LEU A 93 7.82 3.12 10.25
N LYS A 94 7.39 4.23 10.86
CA LYS A 94 6.99 5.45 10.14
C LYS A 94 8.05 5.99 9.21
N ARG A 95 9.33 5.93 9.60
CA ARG A 95 10.46 6.39 8.78
C ARG A 95 10.89 5.38 7.71
N GLY A 96 10.26 4.21 7.62
CA GLY A 96 10.72 3.11 6.77
C GLY A 96 12.11 2.61 7.16
N ALA A 97 12.49 2.73 8.44
CA ALA A 97 13.78 2.28 8.96
C ALA A 97 13.78 0.79 9.35
N ILE A 98 12.59 0.17 9.40
CA ILE A 98 12.45 -1.28 9.51
C ILE A 98 12.27 -1.80 8.09
N ALA A 99 13.29 -2.48 7.56
CA ALA A 99 13.24 -3.05 6.21
C ALA A 99 12.07 -4.05 6.12
N TRP A 100 11.22 -3.88 5.11
CA TRP A 100 10.23 -4.87 4.75
C TRP A 100 10.93 -6.07 4.08
N GLN A 101 10.41 -7.27 4.32
CA GLN A 101 11.02 -8.54 3.89
C GLN A 101 10.23 -9.23 2.78
N ALA A 102 8.96 -8.86 2.62
CA ALA A 102 8.07 -9.32 1.57
C ALA A 102 7.07 -8.21 1.22
N GLY A 103 6.56 -8.24 0.00
CA GLY A 103 5.60 -7.26 -0.52
C GLY A 103 4.41 -7.96 -1.18
N LEU A 104 3.22 -7.39 -1.00
CA LEU A 104 1.98 -7.78 -1.67
C LEU A 104 1.43 -6.60 -2.45
N ASP A 105 1.01 -6.86 -3.68
CA ASP A 105 0.34 -5.87 -4.50
C ASP A 105 -1.12 -6.26 -4.75
N LEU A 106 -2.03 -5.43 -4.26
CA LEU A 106 -3.48 -5.58 -4.34
C LEU A 106 -4.10 -4.62 -5.37
N HIS A 107 -3.30 -3.85 -6.10
CA HIS A 107 -3.88 -2.90 -7.05
C HIS A 107 -4.70 -3.63 -8.12
N GLY A 108 -5.90 -3.12 -8.37
CA GLY A 108 -6.77 -3.65 -9.42
C GLY A 108 -7.46 -4.98 -9.11
N TYR A 109 -7.24 -5.56 -7.93
CA TYR A 109 -8.03 -6.70 -7.44
C TYR A 109 -9.44 -6.23 -7.07
N ASP A 110 -10.41 -7.13 -7.18
CA ASP A 110 -11.67 -6.92 -6.48
C ASP A 110 -11.52 -7.19 -4.98
N LEU A 111 -12.56 -6.90 -4.19
CA LEU A 111 -12.49 -7.01 -2.74
C LEU A 111 -12.25 -8.43 -2.25
N GLU A 112 -12.89 -9.42 -2.86
CA GLU A 112 -12.79 -10.81 -2.41
C GLU A 112 -11.40 -11.38 -2.75
N GLN A 113 -10.92 -11.08 -3.97
CA GLN A 113 -9.55 -11.39 -4.38
C GLN A 113 -8.53 -10.73 -3.44
N ALA A 114 -8.69 -9.43 -3.16
CA ALA A 114 -7.77 -8.70 -2.31
C ALA A 114 -7.74 -9.26 -0.88
N ARG A 115 -8.90 -9.68 -0.36
CA ARG A 115 -8.99 -10.31 0.96
C ARG A 115 -8.27 -11.65 0.99
N GLY A 116 -8.57 -12.55 0.04
CA GLY A 116 -7.93 -13.87 0.00
C GLY A 116 -6.42 -13.79 -0.14
N GLU A 117 -5.94 -12.88 -1.00
CA GLU A 117 -4.51 -12.65 -1.23
C GLU A 117 -3.82 -12.01 -0.02
N LEU A 118 -4.49 -11.08 0.66
CA LEU A 118 -3.99 -10.52 1.92
C LEU A 118 -3.86 -11.59 3.01
N GLU A 119 -4.89 -12.42 3.19
CA GLU A 119 -4.87 -13.49 4.19
C GLU A 119 -3.77 -14.52 3.90
N ALA A 120 -3.64 -14.96 2.64
CA ALA A 120 -2.60 -15.89 2.21
C ALA A 120 -1.19 -15.30 2.39
N PHE A 121 -0.99 -14.04 2.00
CA PHE A 121 0.28 -13.35 2.15
C PHE A 121 0.71 -13.19 3.61
N LEU A 122 -0.21 -12.78 4.49
CA LEU A 122 0.10 -12.63 5.92
C LEU A 122 0.39 -13.96 6.59
N HIS A 123 -0.30 -15.03 6.16
CA HIS A 123 0.01 -16.38 6.58
C HIS A 123 1.43 -16.78 6.16
N GLU A 124 1.79 -16.61 4.89
CA GLU A 124 3.14 -16.90 4.38
C GLU A 124 4.22 -16.05 5.06
N ALA A 125 3.98 -14.76 5.24
CA ALA A 125 4.88 -13.85 5.95
C ALA A 125 5.15 -14.35 7.38
N ARG A 126 4.12 -14.87 8.06
CA ARG A 126 4.26 -15.47 9.39
C ARG A 126 5.10 -16.75 9.35
N VAL A 127 4.84 -17.66 8.41
CA VAL A 127 5.64 -18.89 8.23
C VAL A 127 7.11 -18.55 7.96
N ASN A 128 7.36 -17.53 7.14
CA ASN A 128 8.70 -17.04 6.80
C ASN A 128 9.33 -16.15 7.89
N ARG A 129 8.67 -16.01 9.06
CA ARG A 129 9.12 -15.19 10.19
C ARG A 129 9.43 -13.73 9.81
N ALA A 130 8.73 -13.22 8.81
CA ALA A 130 8.81 -11.83 8.40
C ALA A 130 8.27 -10.93 9.52
N ARG A 131 9.05 -9.92 9.89
CA ARG A 131 8.72 -8.94 10.91
C ARG A 131 8.01 -7.72 10.32
N CYS A 132 8.40 -7.33 9.11
CA CYS A 132 7.85 -6.18 8.43
C CYS A 132 7.53 -6.57 6.98
N VAL A 133 6.34 -6.21 6.52
CA VAL A 133 5.89 -6.43 5.14
C VAL A 133 5.33 -5.14 4.54
N LEU A 134 5.33 -5.07 3.22
CA LEU A 134 4.73 -3.97 2.46
C LEU A 134 3.45 -4.45 1.79
N ILE A 135 2.36 -3.70 1.92
CA ILE A 135 1.11 -3.98 1.18
C ILE A 135 0.79 -2.76 0.34
N VAL A 136 0.78 -2.93 -0.98
CA VAL A 136 0.38 -1.92 -1.96
C VAL A 136 -1.11 -2.12 -2.25
N HIS A 137 -1.96 -1.20 -1.81
CA HIS A 137 -3.41 -1.24 -2.06
C HIS A 137 -3.85 -0.24 -3.14
N GLY A 138 -2.92 0.60 -3.60
CA GLY A 138 -3.18 1.65 -4.58
C GLY A 138 -3.83 2.91 -4.00
N LYS A 139 -3.71 4.02 -4.75
CA LYS A 139 -4.36 5.32 -4.46
C LYS A 139 -5.57 5.56 -5.34
N ALA A 140 -5.71 4.79 -6.41
CA ALA A 140 -6.65 5.03 -7.49
C ALA A 140 -8.04 4.43 -7.20
N TRP A 141 -9.04 5.04 -7.81
CA TRP A 141 -10.41 4.55 -7.82
C TRP A 141 -10.50 3.25 -8.60
N SER A 142 -11.10 2.21 -8.01
CA SER A 142 -11.49 1.01 -8.75
C SER A 142 -12.90 1.25 -9.33
N GLY A 143 -12.99 1.48 -10.64
CA GLY A 143 -14.26 1.57 -11.36
C GLY A 143 -15.20 2.71 -10.96
N ALA A 144 -16.49 2.39 -10.79
CA ALA A 144 -17.59 3.33 -10.52
C ALA A 144 -17.61 3.90 -9.09
N ALA A 145 -16.72 3.43 -8.21
CA ALA A 145 -16.65 3.89 -6.83
C ALA A 145 -15.93 5.24 -6.72
N ARG A 146 -16.48 6.16 -5.92
CA ARG A 146 -15.91 7.51 -5.69
C ARG A 146 -14.75 7.53 -4.69
N TYR A 147 -14.33 6.38 -4.17
CA TYR A 147 -13.24 6.25 -3.19
C TYR A 147 -12.37 5.00 -3.46
N PRO A 148 -11.12 4.95 -2.93
CA PRO A 148 -10.25 3.79 -3.07
C PRO A 148 -10.74 2.67 -2.15
N VAL A 149 -11.58 1.79 -2.71
CA VAL A 149 -12.28 0.74 -1.97
C VAL A 149 -11.31 -0.17 -1.20
N ILE A 150 -10.27 -0.66 -1.88
CA ILE A 150 -9.28 -1.57 -1.27
C ILE A 150 -8.54 -0.89 -0.12
N LYS A 151 -8.19 0.39 -0.22
CA LYS A 151 -7.51 1.12 0.87
C LYS A 151 -8.31 1.11 2.16
N SER A 152 -9.60 1.43 2.07
CA SER A 152 -10.48 1.49 3.24
C SER A 152 -10.63 0.10 3.87
N HIS A 153 -10.80 -0.93 3.03
CA HIS A 153 -10.94 -2.30 3.50
C HIS A 153 -9.65 -2.86 4.11
N VAL A 154 -8.49 -2.63 3.49
CA VAL A 154 -7.19 -3.01 4.05
C VAL A 154 -6.97 -2.35 5.40
N ASN A 155 -7.34 -1.07 5.58
CA ASN A 155 -7.30 -0.41 6.89
C ASN A 155 -8.20 -1.09 7.93
N ALA A 156 -9.39 -1.56 7.56
CA ALA A 156 -10.28 -2.27 8.46
C ALA A 156 -9.75 -3.68 8.80
N TRP A 157 -9.45 -4.47 7.79
CA TRP A 157 -8.97 -5.85 7.93
C TRP A 157 -7.71 -5.93 8.78
N LEU A 158 -6.71 -5.08 8.52
CA LEU A 158 -5.46 -5.09 9.29
C LEU A 158 -5.65 -4.75 10.78
N ARG A 159 -6.72 -4.05 11.17
CA ARG A 159 -7.02 -3.76 12.59
C ARG A 159 -7.64 -4.95 13.32
N GLU A 160 -8.32 -5.82 12.58
CA GLU A 160 -9.00 -7.00 13.12
C GLU A 160 -8.05 -8.20 13.24
N LEU A 161 -6.90 -8.17 12.55
CA LEU A 161 -5.92 -9.25 12.55
C LEU A 161 -5.01 -9.19 13.78
N PRO A 162 -5.03 -10.20 14.67
CA PRO A 162 -4.22 -10.21 15.88
C PRO A 162 -2.71 -10.20 15.56
N GLU A 163 -2.26 -10.85 14.49
CA GLU A 163 -0.84 -10.86 14.11
C GLU A 163 -0.27 -9.47 13.79
N VAL A 164 -1.11 -8.47 13.54
CA VAL A 164 -0.69 -7.10 13.22
C VAL A 164 -0.47 -6.28 14.49
N LEU A 165 0.76 -5.84 14.73
CA LEU A 165 1.11 -4.97 15.87
C LEU A 165 0.93 -3.49 15.56
N ALA A 166 1.23 -3.10 14.32
CA ALA A 166 1.06 -1.75 13.81
C ALA A 166 1.11 -1.73 12.28
N PHE A 167 0.52 -0.70 11.69
CA PHE A 167 0.78 -0.34 10.31
C PHE A 167 0.73 1.17 10.11
N CYS A 168 1.44 1.66 9.11
CA CYS A 168 1.34 3.04 8.67
C CYS A 168 1.53 3.15 7.17
N SER A 169 1.03 4.23 6.56
CA SER A 169 1.36 4.52 5.16
C SER A 169 2.86 4.52 4.93
N ALA A 170 3.26 3.96 3.79
CA ALA A 170 4.66 3.82 3.42
C ALA A 170 5.29 5.19 3.10
N GLN A 171 6.62 5.23 3.00
CA GLN A 171 7.34 6.38 2.45
C GLN A 171 7.05 6.52 0.96
N ASP A 172 7.25 7.72 0.40
CA ASP A 172 6.97 7.97 -1.03
C ASP A 172 7.72 7.03 -1.97
N ARG A 173 8.98 6.69 -1.63
CA ARG A 173 9.81 5.72 -2.36
C ARG A 173 9.21 4.30 -2.41
N ASP A 174 8.34 3.96 -1.46
CA ASP A 174 7.71 2.64 -1.31
C ASP A 174 6.18 2.71 -1.56
N GLY A 175 5.70 3.78 -2.21
CA GLY A 175 4.29 3.93 -2.63
C GLY A 175 3.47 4.97 -1.86
N GLY A 176 4.00 5.58 -0.81
CA GLY A 176 3.34 6.66 -0.06
C GLY A 176 1.98 6.23 0.51
N THR A 177 0.95 7.08 0.37
CA THR A 177 -0.43 6.79 0.82
C THR A 177 -1.15 5.65 0.09
N GLY A 178 -0.49 5.02 -0.91
CA GLY A 178 -1.00 3.89 -1.69
C GLY A 178 -0.48 2.54 -1.20
N ALA A 179 0.39 2.55 -0.20
CA ALA A 179 0.93 1.36 0.42
C ALA A 179 1.05 1.55 1.94
N VAL A 180 1.16 0.45 2.66
CA VAL A 180 1.39 0.44 4.11
C VAL A 180 2.54 -0.49 4.47
N TYR A 181 3.38 -0.05 5.40
CA TYR A 181 4.23 -0.98 6.14
C TYR A 181 3.41 -1.62 7.24
N VAL A 182 3.52 -2.94 7.40
CA VAL A 182 2.84 -3.70 8.45
C VAL A 182 3.87 -4.41 9.31
N LEU A 183 3.83 -4.14 10.61
CA LEU A 183 4.65 -4.78 11.62
C LEU A 183 3.90 -5.99 12.19
N LEU A 184 4.50 -7.17 12.04
CA LEU A 184 3.92 -8.44 12.47
C LEU A 184 4.47 -8.89 13.84
N ARG A 185 3.62 -9.59 14.57
CA ARG A 185 3.94 -10.23 15.84
C ARG A 185 4.82 -11.46 15.59
N ARG A 186 5.90 -11.58 16.39
CA ARG A 186 6.67 -12.82 16.50
C ARG A 186 6.02 -13.73 17.53
N THR A 187 5.80 -14.99 17.18
CA THR A 187 5.38 -16.01 18.14
C THR A 187 6.62 -16.57 18.84
N ARG A 188 6.45 -17.15 20.04
CA ARG A 188 7.58 -17.78 20.75
C ARG A 188 8.14 -18.99 20.00
N GLU A 189 7.31 -19.62 19.18
CA GLU A 189 7.68 -20.74 18.31
C GLU A 189 8.71 -20.31 17.24
N ASP A 190 8.77 -19.03 16.89
CA ASP A 190 9.77 -18.48 15.96
C ASP A 190 11.21 -18.54 16.52
N TYR A 191 11.37 -18.65 17.84
CA TYR A 191 12.67 -18.76 18.51
C TYR A 191 13.09 -20.23 18.72
N ALA A 192 12.22 -21.19 18.43
CA ALA A 192 12.42 -22.61 18.69
C ALA A 192 12.78 -23.37 17.41
N THR A 193 13.84 -22.96 16.70
CA THR A 193 14.57 -23.87 15.80
C THR A 193 15.98 -23.30 15.52
N PRO A 194 17.05 -24.08 15.79
CA PRO A 194 18.42 -23.72 15.40
C PRO A 194 18.66 -23.82 13.89
#